data_AF-A0A5J4Q764-F1
#
_entry.id   AF-A0A5J4Q764-F1
#
_cell.length_a   1.000
_cell.length_b   1.000
_cell.length_c   1.000
_cell.angle_alpha   90.00
_cell.angle_beta   90.00
_cell.angle_gamma   90.00
#
_symmetry.space_group_name_H-M   'P 1'
#
loop_
_entity.id
_entity.type
_entity.pdbx_description
1 polymer ?
#
loop_
_entity_poly.entity_id
_entity_poly.type
_entity_poly.pdbx_seq_one_letter_code
_entity_poly.pdbx_strand_id
1 'polypeptide(L)'
;MAADISRRKFIKAGATAALGLTVVPNTILGKSFGHVSPSDKLNIIGVGIGGRGAGDLNGIKDQNIIGLCDVDWKYSDRVFKKYPAAKKYYDYRKMYDELGKSADAVLVATSDHAHAIVASEAITMGKHVYVEKPLTHTVYESRLLTKLAAKYQVATQMGNQGSSDEGVRKTCSWIWNGEIGEVTNTSDSRRI
;
A
#
# COMPACT_ATOMS: atom_id res chain seq x y z
N MET A 1 8.18 52.36 -38.65
CA MET A 1 8.71 52.75 -37.33
C MET A 1 8.87 51.50 -36.49
N ALA A 2 10.11 51.07 -36.23
CA ALA A 2 10.38 49.90 -35.39
C ALA A 2 10.15 50.29 -33.92
N ALA A 3 9.32 49.54 -33.20
CA ALA A 3 9.05 49.80 -31.80
C ALA A 3 10.31 49.50 -30.98
N ASP A 4 10.84 50.52 -30.31
CA ASP A 4 12.07 50.45 -29.53
C ASP A 4 11.81 49.67 -28.22
N ILE A 5 12.24 48.41 -28.18
CA ILE A 5 12.12 47.57 -26.98
C ILE A 5 13.17 48.03 -25.98
N SER A 6 12.74 48.87 -25.04
CA SER A 6 13.58 49.30 -23.92
C SER A 6 14.15 48.08 -23.17
N ARG A 7 15.47 48.05 -22.96
CA ARG A 7 16.20 47.02 -22.18
C ARG A 7 15.54 46.77 -20.81
N ARG A 8 14.92 47.79 -20.22
CA ARG A 8 14.19 47.70 -18.94
C ARG A 8 12.89 46.89 -19.04
N LYS A 9 12.19 46.96 -20.18
CA LYS A 9 11.00 46.12 -20.47
C LYS A 9 11.41 44.66 -20.70
N PHE A 10 12.54 44.42 -21.36
CA PHE A 10 13.06 43.06 -21.57
C PHE A 10 13.46 42.39 -20.26
N ILE A 11 14.18 43.09 -19.38
CA ILE A 11 14.56 42.55 -18.06
C ILE A 11 13.32 42.32 -17.18
N LYS A 12 12.35 43.25 -17.19
CA LYS A 12 11.08 43.03 -16.47
C LYS A 12 10.30 41.82 -17.01
N ALA A 13 10.22 41.66 -18.33
CA ALA A 13 9.54 40.51 -18.94
C ALA A 13 10.27 39.19 -18.67
N GLY A 14 11.61 39.19 -18.67
CA GLY A 14 12.42 38.02 -18.31
C GLY A 14 12.29 37.63 -16.84
N ALA A 15 12.18 38.61 -15.92
CA ALA A 15 12.00 38.36 -14.50
C ALA A 15 10.64 37.72 -14.17
N THR A 16 9.56 38.12 -14.83
CA THR A 16 8.24 37.47 -14.67
C THR A 16 8.20 36.07 -15.29
N ALA A 17 8.91 35.82 -16.39
CA ALA A 17 9.00 34.49 -17.00
C ALA A 17 9.84 33.51 -16.15
N ALA A 18 10.91 33.99 -15.51
CA ALA A 18 11.76 33.17 -14.65
C ALA A 18 11.02 32.72 -13.36
N LEU A 19 10.20 33.58 -12.77
CA LEU A 19 9.40 33.21 -11.58
C LEU A 19 8.34 32.14 -11.90
N GLY A 20 7.76 32.16 -13.11
CA GLY A 20 6.80 31.15 -13.56
C GLY A 20 7.39 29.75 -13.79
N LEU A 21 8.71 29.63 -13.95
CA LEU A 21 9.42 28.34 -14.12
C LEU A 21 9.96 27.76 -12.81
N THR A 22 9.94 28.52 -11.72
CA THR A 22 10.46 28.04 -10.41
C THR A 22 9.44 27.25 -9.61
N VAL A 23 8.15 27.34 -9.97
CA VAL A 23 7.07 26.56 -9.36
C VAL A 23 6.52 25.60 -10.42
N VAL A 24 7.35 24.69 -10.89
CA VAL A 24 6.85 23.50 -11.59
C VAL A 24 6.51 22.49 -10.49
N PRO A 25 5.23 22.07 -10.34
CA PRO A 25 4.90 20.99 -9.42
C PRO A 25 5.73 19.75 -9.79
N ASN A 26 6.32 19.09 -8.78
CA ASN A 26 7.01 17.80 -8.96
C ASN A 26 6.15 16.74 -9.65
N THR A 27 4.82 16.95 -9.71
CA THR A 27 3.87 16.15 -10.48
C THR A 27 4.17 16.10 -11.99
N ILE A 28 4.81 17.14 -12.55
CA ILE A 28 5.09 17.25 -14.00
C ILE A 28 6.52 16.76 -14.34
N LEU A 29 7.48 16.90 -13.43
CA LEU A 29 8.89 16.50 -13.64
C LEU A 29 9.28 15.15 -13.00
N GLY A 30 8.44 14.59 -12.12
CA GLY A 30 8.79 13.43 -11.27
C GLY A 30 8.27 12.06 -11.72
N LYS A 31 7.53 11.93 -12.83
CA LYS A 31 7.15 10.61 -13.38
C LYS A 31 8.21 10.03 -14.33
N SER A 32 9.47 10.40 -14.14
CA SER A 32 10.59 9.71 -14.78
C SER A 32 10.88 8.43 -14.00
N PHE A 33 10.37 7.30 -14.53
CA PHE A 33 10.83 5.94 -14.27
C PHE A 33 11.42 5.63 -12.88
N GLY A 34 10.55 5.22 -11.96
CA GLY A 34 10.95 4.33 -10.85
C GLY A 34 11.41 4.98 -9.53
N HIS A 35 11.58 6.30 -9.46
CA HIS A 35 11.94 6.97 -8.20
C HIS A 35 10.75 7.76 -7.62
N VAL A 36 10.13 7.20 -6.58
CA VAL A 36 9.16 7.91 -5.73
C VAL A 36 9.93 8.72 -4.70
N SER A 37 9.68 10.03 -4.63
CA SER A 37 10.36 10.90 -3.67
C SER A 37 10.05 10.42 -2.23
N PRO A 38 10.98 10.54 -1.27
CA PRO A 38 10.73 10.07 0.10
C PRO A 38 9.48 10.68 0.77
N SER A 39 9.08 11.90 0.39
CA SER A 39 7.87 12.57 0.86
C SER A 39 6.57 11.99 0.27
N ASP A 40 6.66 11.30 -0.86
CA ASP A 40 5.51 10.66 -1.52
C ASP A 40 5.34 9.19 -1.10
N LYS A 41 6.19 8.69 -0.19
CA LYS A 41 6.11 7.34 0.36
C LYS A 41 5.15 7.27 1.52
N LEU A 42 4.37 6.20 1.57
CA LEU A 42 3.48 5.91 2.70
C LEU A 42 4.30 5.41 3.89
N ASN A 43 3.91 5.87 5.08
CA ASN A 43 4.33 5.30 6.34
C ASN A 43 3.45 4.10 6.68
N ILE A 44 4.05 2.92 6.72
CA ILE A 44 3.33 1.65 6.89
C ILE A 44 3.82 0.97 8.17
N ILE A 45 2.86 0.45 8.94
CA ILE A 45 3.10 -0.45 10.07
C ILE A 45 2.63 -1.87 9.74
N GLY A 46 3.37 -2.87 10.20
CA GLY A 46 3.07 -4.28 9.96
C GLY A 46 2.71 -5.03 11.24
N VAL A 47 1.64 -5.84 11.21
CA VAL A 47 1.21 -6.72 12.31
C VAL A 47 1.18 -8.17 11.82
N GLY A 48 1.94 -9.05 12.48
CA GLY A 48 2.17 -10.41 11.99
C GLY A 48 3.15 -10.40 10.82
N ILE A 49 4.44 -10.29 11.13
CA ILE A 49 5.47 -9.96 10.13
C ILE A 49 6.36 -11.14 9.79
N GLY A 50 6.17 -12.29 10.45
CA GLY A 50 6.73 -13.56 10.02
C GLY A 50 6.15 -14.07 8.69
N GLY A 51 6.39 -15.35 8.36
CA GLY A 51 5.68 -16.11 7.32
C GLY A 51 5.31 -15.32 6.07
N ARG A 52 4.00 -15.18 5.85
CA ARG A 52 3.42 -14.47 4.70
C ARG A 52 3.65 -12.95 4.79
N GLY A 53 3.50 -12.35 5.97
CA GLY A 53 3.76 -10.93 6.20
C GLY A 53 5.17 -10.49 5.80
N ALA A 54 6.18 -11.36 5.94
CA ALA A 54 7.53 -11.09 5.45
C ALA A 54 7.59 -10.93 3.91
N GLY A 55 6.78 -11.73 3.19
CA GLY A 55 6.63 -11.65 1.75
C GLY A 55 5.87 -10.39 1.32
N ASP A 56 4.81 -10.05 2.04
CA ASP A 56 4.02 -8.85 1.74
C ASP A 56 4.83 -7.56 1.99
N LEU A 57 5.59 -7.51 3.10
CA LEU A 57 6.56 -6.44 3.38
C LEU A 57 7.62 -6.30 2.28
N ASN A 58 8.02 -7.41 1.65
CA ASN A 58 8.94 -7.36 0.53
C ASN A 58 8.30 -6.72 -0.72
N GLY A 59 6.99 -6.91 -0.93
CA GLY A 59 6.24 -6.28 -2.01
C GLY A 59 6.10 -4.76 -1.85
N ILE A 60 6.19 -4.25 -0.63
CA ILE A 60 6.13 -2.82 -0.29
C ILE A 60 7.46 -2.26 0.22
N LYS A 61 8.59 -2.93 -0.07
CA LYS A 61 9.93 -2.55 0.44
C LYS A 61 10.35 -1.12 0.10
N ASP A 62 9.75 -0.54 -0.94
CA ASP A 62 10.05 0.81 -1.40
C ASP A 62 9.29 1.89 -0.60
N GLN A 63 8.37 1.51 0.29
CA GLN A 63 7.64 2.38 1.21
C GLN A 63 8.37 2.54 2.56
N ASN A 64 7.90 3.47 3.40
CA ASN A 64 8.51 3.71 4.72
C ASN A 64 7.91 2.75 5.74
N ILE A 65 8.65 1.70 6.12
CA ILE A 65 8.23 0.78 7.17
C ILE A 65 8.64 1.35 8.53
N ILE A 66 7.68 1.94 9.27
CA ILE A 66 7.98 2.69 10.50
C ILE A 66 7.83 1.85 11.78
N GLY A 67 7.08 0.75 11.72
CA GLY A 67 6.81 -0.10 12.87
C GLY A 67 6.45 -1.53 12.47
N LEU A 68 6.93 -2.49 13.24
CA LEU A 68 6.73 -3.91 13.02
C LEU A 68 6.35 -4.61 14.32
N CYS A 69 5.27 -5.38 14.29
CA CYS A 69 4.73 -6.09 15.43
C CYS A 69 4.65 -7.59 15.16
N ASP A 70 5.20 -8.39 16.08
CA ASP A 70 5.06 -9.85 16.10
C ASP A 70 5.13 -10.36 17.55
N VAL A 71 4.45 -11.47 17.83
CA VAL A 71 4.50 -12.15 19.14
C VAL A 71 5.61 -13.20 19.21
N ASP A 72 6.11 -13.66 18.05
CA ASP A 72 7.26 -14.57 17.97
C ASP A 72 8.47 -13.84 17.38
N TRP A 73 9.25 -13.21 18.27
CA TRP A 73 10.44 -12.47 17.88
C TRP A 73 11.57 -13.37 17.38
N LYS A 74 11.62 -14.64 17.80
CA LYS A 74 12.62 -15.58 17.31
C LYS A 74 12.35 -15.91 15.84
N TYR A 75 11.08 -16.14 15.49
CA TYR A 75 10.67 -16.40 14.13
C TYR A 75 10.80 -15.16 13.21
N SER A 76 10.44 -13.98 13.73
CA SER A 76 10.44 -12.72 12.98
C SER A 76 11.77 -11.95 13.00
N ASP A 77 12.81 -12.43 13.72
CA ASP A 77 14.12 -11.79 13.83
C ASP A 77 14.73 -11.40 12.47
N ARG A 78 14.61 -12.27 11.46
CA ARG A 78 15.08 -12.00 10.09
C ARG A 78 14.45 -10.74 9.48
N VAL A 79 13.19 -10.46 9.80
CA VAL A 79 12.45 -9.31 9.26
C VAL A 79 12.82 -8.05 10.03
N PHE A 80 12.95 -8.14 11.35
CA PHE A 80 13.48 -7.04 12.15
C PHE A 80 14.90 -6.62 11.75
N LYS A 81 15.75 -7.58 11.37
CA LYS A 81 17.10 -7.29 10.84
C LYS A 81 17.05 -6.66 9.45
N LYS A 82 16.08 -7.02 8.62
CA LYS A 82 15.87 -6.44 7.28
C LYS A 82 15.38 -4.98 7.35
N TYR A 83 14.57 -4.64 8.36
CA TYR A 83 14.03 -3.29 8.57
C TYR A 83 14.51 -2.71 9.91
N PRO A 84 15.82 -2.41 10.05
CA PRO A 84 16.40 -2.00 11.34
C PRO A 84 15.91 -0.63 11.83
N ALA A 85 15.39 0.21 10.93
CA ALA A 85 14.82 1.52 11.26
C ALA A 85 13.39 1.43 11.80
N ALA A 86 12.68 0.32 11.57
CA ALA A 86 11.33 0.14 12.06
C ALA A 86 11.34 -0.15 13.57
N LYS A 87 10.49 0.53 14.33
CA LYS A 87 10.32 0.23 15.75
C LYS A 87 9.71 -1.16 15.92
N LYS A 88 10.20 -1.91 16.90
CA LYS A 88 9.78 -3.30 17.15
C LYS A 88 8.76 -3.35 18.27
N TYR A 89 7.67 -4.06 18.04
CA TYR A 89 6.60 -4.23 19.01
C TYR A 89 6.26 -5.70 19.21
N TYR A 90 5.90 -6.02 20.44
CA TYR A 90 5.31 -7.31 20.79
C TYR A 90 3.77 -7.24 20.75
N ASP A 91 3.22 -6.06 21.01
CA ASP A 91 1.79 -5.79 21.11
C ASP A 91 1.38 -4.71 20.12
N TYR A 92 0.47 -5.03 19.20
CA TYR A 92 0.07 -4.12 18.14
C TYR A 92 -0.70 -2.91 18.69
N ARG A 93 -1.35 -3.04 19.84
CA ARG A 93 -2.11 -1.94 20.46
C ARG A 93 -1.17 -0.82 20.89
N LYS A 94 -0.05 -1.18 21.52
CA LYS A 94 1.03 -0.23 21.86
C LYS A 94 1.64 0.41 20.61
N MET A 95 1.79 -0.38 19.54
CA MET A 95 2.24 0.16 18.25
C MET A 95 1.25 1.17 17.68
N TYR A 96 -0.05 0.91 17.77
CA TYR A 96 -1.10 1.83 17.31
C TYR A 96 -1.17 3.10 18.16
N ASP A 97 -1.04 2.99 19.48
CA ASP A 97 -0.97 4.15 20.37
C ASP A 97 0.20 5.09 20.03
N GLU A 98 1.38 4.52 19.76
CA GLU A 98 2.59 5.30 19.51
C GLU A 98 2.70 5.78 18.06
N LEU A 99 2.44 4.91 17.08
CA LEU A 99 2.70 5.16 15.67
C LEU A 99 1.44 5.40 14.85
N GLY A 100 0.24 5.17 15.40
CA GLY A 100 -1.01 5.29 14.68
C GLY A 100 -1.20 6.67 14.05
N LYS A 101 -0.77 7.75 14.70
CA LYS A 101 -0.85 9.10 14.11
C LYS A 101 0.06 9.29 12.89
N SER A 102 1.23 8.65 12.89
CA SER A 102 2.25 8.78 11.84
C SER A 102 2.09 7.78 10.71
N ALA A 103 1.35 6.69 10.93
CA ALA A 103 1.07 5.68 9.92
C ALA A 103 -0.04 6.14 8.97
N ASP A 104 0.12 5.84 7.69
CA ASP A 104 -0.90 6.02 6.64
C ASP A 104 -1.67 4.72 6.40
N ALA A 105 -0.97 3.58 6.49
CA ALA A 105 -1.54 2.27 6.25
C ALA A 105 -1.03 1.19 7.23
N VAL A 106 -1.80 0.11 7.34
CA VAL A 106 -1.48 -1.06 8.14
C VAL A 106 -1.47 -2.30 7.24
N LEU A 107 -0.41 -3.08 7.33
CA LEU A 107 -0.33 -4.43 6.79
C LEU A 107 -0.66 -5.42 7.90
N VAL A 108 -1.70 -6.22 7.71
CA VAL A 108 -2.19 -7.23 8.65
C VAL A 108 -1.99 -8.61 8.04
N ALA A 109 -1.02 -9.36 8.58
CA ALA A 109 -0.69 -10.72 8.17
C ALA A 109 -0.45 -11.63 9.39
N THR A 110 -1.26 -11.41 10.43
CA THR A 110 -1.27 -12.21 11.66
C THR A 110 -2.00 -13.56 11.45
N SER A 111 -2.33 -14.27 12.52
CA SER A 111 -3.23 -15.43 12.43
C SER A 111 -4.61 -14.99 11.95
N ASP A 112 -5.27 -15.84 11.17
CA ASP A 112 -6.59 -15.59 10.57
C ASP A 112 -7.64 -15.10 11.58
N HIS A 113 -7.64 -15.60 12.82
CA HIS A 113 -8.60 -15.24 13.87
C HIS A 113 -8.41 -13.85 14.45
N ALA A 114 -7.22 -13.26 14.27
CA ALA A 114 -6.94 -11.91 14.70
C ALA A 114 -7.12 -10.87 13.59
N HIS A 115 -7.24 -11.28 12.33
CA HIS A 115 -7.37 -10.37 11.17
C HIS A 115 -8.48 -9.33 11.36
N ALA A 116 -9.70 -9.77 11.69
CA ALA A 116 -10.86 -8.90 11.78
C ALA A 116 -10.69 -7.83 12.86
N ILE A 117 -10.18 -8.19 14.04
CA ILE A 117 -10.01 -7.29 15.16
C ILE A 117 -8.94 -6.23 14.83
N VAL A 118 -7.75 -6.68 14.42
CA VAL A 118 -6.63 -5.80 14.09
C VAL A 118 -6.99 -4.85 12.94
N ALA A 119 -7.62 -5.36 11.87
CA ALA A 119 -8.04 -4.56 10.75
C ALA A 119 -9.15 -3.56 11.12
N SER A 120 -10.13 -3.97 11.94
CA SER A 120 -11.21 -3.07 12.37
C SER A 120 -10.67 -1.88 13.17
N GLU A 121 -9.71 -2.11 14.06
CA GLU A 121 -9.09 -1.06 14.85
C GLU A 121 -8.33 -0.08 13.95
N ALA A 122 -7.50 -0.60 13.04
CA ALA A 122 -6.81 0.21 12.04
C ALA A 122 -7.77 1.07 11.19
N ILE A 123 -8.87 0.49 10.70
CA ILE A 123 -9.89 1.22 9.93
C ILE A 123 -10.53 2.31 10.79
N THR A 124 -10.86 2.03 12.05
CA THR A 124 -11.48 3.03 12.94
C THR A 124 -10.55 4.18 13.30
N MET A 125 -9.23 3.97 13.20
CA MET A 125 -8.23 5.04 13.27
C MET A 125 -8.06 5.82 11.95
N GLY A 126 -8.86 5.51 10.91
CA GLY A 126 -8.77 6.13 9.60
C GLY A 126 -7.59 5.67 8.75
N LYS A 127 -7.05 4.47 9.00
CA LYS A 127 -5.89 3.93 8.28
C LYS A 127 -6.31 3.03 7.14
N HIS A 128 -5.58 3.13 6.04
CA HIS A 128 -5.71 2.17 4.95
C HIS A 128 -5.23 0.81 5.41
N VAL A 129 -5.88 -0.26 4.95
CA VAL A 129 -5.54 -1.61 5.42
C VAL A 129 -5.31 -2.57 4.27
N TYR A 130 -4.21 -3.30 4.37
CA TYR A 130 -3.99 -4.54 3.64
C TYR A 130 -4.16 -5.70 4.61
N VAL A 131 -4.99 -6.68 4.27
CA VAL A 131 -5.25 -7.83 5.14
C VAL A 131 -5.05 -9.13 4.37
N GLU A 132 -4.21 -10.02 4.89
CA GLU A 132 -3.96 -11.32 4.29
C GLU A 132 -5.21 -12.20 4.19
N LYS A 133 -5.15 -13.18 3.29
CA LYS A 133 -6.20 -14.20 3.15
C LYS A 133 -5.99 -15.36 4.15
N PRO A 134 -7.07 -15.96 4.67
CA PRO A 134 -8.47 -15.56 4.53
C PRO A 134 -8.76 -14.25 5.29
N LEU A 135 -9.66 -13.42 4.76
CA LEU A 135 -9.93 -12.08 5.33
C LEU A 135 -10.38 -12.14 6.80
N THR A 136 -11.31 -13.05 7.08
CA THR A 136 -12.02 -13.19 8.36
C THR A 136 -12.46 -14.64 8.55
N HIS A 137 -12.85 -15.00 9.78
CA HIS A 137 -13.42 -16.33 10.08
C HIS A 137 -14.89 -16.42 9.74
N THR A 138 -15.60 -15.31 9.87
CA THR A 138 -17.05 -15.26 9.67
C THR A 138 -17.46 -14.27 8.60
N VAL A 139 -18.63 -14.52 8.00
CA VAL A 139 -19.28 -13.57 7.09
C VAL A 139 -19.71 -12.29 7.82
N TYR A 140 -19.97 -12.38 9.13
CA TYR A 140 -20.30 -11.21 9.94
C TYR A 140 -19.11 -10.24 10.00
N GLU A 141 -17.92 -10.75 10.30
CA GLU A 141 -16.70 -9.94 10.37
C GLU A 141 -16.38 -9.28 9.03
N SER A 142 -16.51 -9.99 7.91
CA SER A 142 -16.25 -9.39 6.59
C SER A 142 -17.23 -8.25 6.30
N ARG A 143 -18.52 -8.44 6.59
CA ARG A 143 -19.55 -7.38 6.47
C ARG A 143 -19.28 -6.20 7.40
N LEU A 144 -18.78 -6.46 8.61
CA LEU A 144 -18.39 -5.42 9.56
C LEU A 144 -17.24 -4.58 8.98
N LEU A 145 -16.17 -5.22 8.49
CA LEU A 145 -15.04 -4.52 7.87
C LEU A 145 -15.48 -3.70 6.65
N THR A 146 -16.40 -4.22 5.81
CA THR A 146 -16.98 -3.47 4.69
C THR A 146 -17.69 -2.20 5.18
N LYS A 147 -18.52 -2.30 6.22
CA LYS A 147 -19.23 -1.14 6.79
C LYS A 147 -18.27 -0.13 7.39
N LEU A 148 -17.23 -0.59 8.09
CA LEU A 148 -16.21 0.28 8.65
C LEU A 148 -15.42 0.98 7.55
N ALA A 149 -14.97 0.27 6.52
CA ALA A 149 -14.25 0.86 5.38
C ALA A 149 -15.08 1.95 4.70
N ALA A 150 -16.38 1.69 4.47
CA ALA A 150 -17.31 2.67 3.93
C ALA A 150 -17.55 3.85 4.88
N LYS A 151 -17.60 3.63 6.20
CA LYS A 151 -17.81 4.71 7.17
C LYS A 151 -16.59 5.63 7.29
N TYR A 152 -15.39 5.05 7.35
CA TYR A 152 -14.14 5.78 7.57
C TYR A 152 -13.44 6.20 6.27
N GLN A 153 -14.00 5.83 5.10
CA GLN A 153 -13.52 6.22 3.78
C GLN A 153 -12.05 5.86 3.54
N VAL A 154 -11.67 4.65 3.96
CA VAL A 154 -10.31 4.13 3.81
C VAL A 154 -10.23 3.13 2.65
N ALA A 155 -9.13 3.16 1.91
CA ALA A 155 -8.77 2.09 1.00
C ALA A 155 -8.49 0.79 1.75
N THR A 156 -9.05 -0.31 1.26
CA THR A 156 -8.83 -1.66 1.81
C THR A 156 -8.46 -2.63 0.70
N GLN A 157 -7.50 -3.51 0.94
CA GLN A 157 -7.11 -4.56 0.01
C GLN A 157 -6.94 -5.90 0.74
N MET A 158 -7.44 -6.99 0.15
CA MET A 158 -7.17 -8.35 0.60
C MET A 158 -5.96 -8.94 -0.13
N GLY A 159 -5.14 -9.70 0.58
CA GLY A 159 -3.97 -10.41 0.05
C GLY A 159 -4.32 -11.59 -0.85
N ASN A 160 -4.91 -11.32 -2.02
CA ASN A 160 -5.31 -12.32 -3.01
C ASN A 160 -4.30 -12.43 -4.16
N GLN A 161 -3.03 -12.67 -3.85
CA GLN A 161 -1.93 -12.62 -4.82
C GLN A 161 -2.15 -13.62 -5.96
N GLY A 162 -2.55 -14.85 -5.62
CA GLY A 162 -2.84 -15.88 -6.62
C GLY A 162 -3.95 -15.54 -7.60
N SER A 163 -4.85 -14.59 -7.28
CA SER A 163 -5.90 -14.10 -8.20
C SER A 163 -5.54 -12.77 -8.86
N SER A 164 -4.49 -12.09 -8.39
CA SER A 164 -4.07 -10.78 -8.90
C SER A 164 -2.78 -10.82 -9.72
N ASP A 165 -2.09 -11.96 -9.76
CA ASP A 165 -0.83 -12.17 -10.47
C ASP A 165 -1.01 -12.18 -12.00
N GLU A 166 0.10 -11.96 -12.71
CA GLU A 166 0.15 -11.83 -14.17
C GLU A 166 -0.45 -13.03 -14.91
N GLY A 167 -0.20 -14.25 -14.41
CA GLY A 167 -0.75 -15.47 -15.00
C GLY A 167 -2.27 -15.44 -15.09
N VAL A 168 -2.95 -15.09 -13.98
CA VAL A 168 -4.42 -14.98 -13.96
C VAL A 168 -4.91 -13.84 -14.84
N ARG A 169 -4.23 -12.69 -14.80
CA ARG A 169 -4.58 -11.56 -15.69
C ARG A 169 -4.52 -11.97 -17.16
N LYS A 170 -3.47 -12.68 -17.56
CA LYS A 170 -3.29 -13.18 -18.92
C LYS A 170 -4.36 -14.20 -19.28
N THR A 171 -4.68 -15.13 -18.38
CA THR A 171 -5.77 -16.09 -18.57
C THR A 171 -7.11 -15.38 -18.76
N CYS A 172 -7.42 -14.36 -17.96
CA CYS A 172 -8.62 -13.54 -18.15
C CYS A 172 -8.61 -12.85 -19.52
N SER A 173 -7.49 -12.28 -19.96
CA SER A 173 -7.38 -11.69 -21.30
C SER A 173 -7.67 -12.70 -22.41
N TRP A 174 -7.14 -13.92 -22.32
CA TRP A 174 -7.41 -14.98 -23.30
C TRP A 174 -8.89 -15.37 -23.34
N ILE A 175 -9.53 -15.50 -22.18
CA ILE A 175 -10.95 -15.82 -22.09
C ILE A 175 -11.79 -14.69 -22.70
N TRP A 176 -11.54 -13.44 -22.31
CA TRP A 176 -12.33 -12.29 -22.79
C TRP A 176 -12.13 -11.97 -24.26
N ASN A 177 -10.94 -12.26 -24.81
CA ASN A 177 -10.67 -12.12 -26.24
C ASN A 177 -11.18 -13.32 -27.06
N GLY A 178 -11.72 -14.36 -26.42
CA GLY A 178 -12.21 -15.56 -27.10
C GLY A 178 -11.12 -16.48 -27.66
N GLU A 179 -9.86 -16.31 -27.23
CA GLU A 179 -8.68 -17.04 -27.75
C GLU A 179 -8.78 -18.56 -27.55
N ILE A 180 -9.55 -19.00 -26.54
CA ILE A 180 -9.72 -20.41 -26.19
C ILE A 180 -11.14 -20.93 -26.46
N GLY A 181 -12.00 -20.11 -27.07
CA GLY A 181 -13.43 -20.42 -27.25
C GLY A 181 -14.25 -20.37 -25.95
N GLU A 182 -15.41 -21.00 -25.97
CA GLU A 182 -16.31 -21.07 -24.81
C GLU A 182 -15.73 -21.95 -23.70
N VAL A 183 -15.64 -21.39 -22.48
CA VAL A 183 -15.18 -22.14 -21.30
C VAL A 183 -16.29 -23.08 -20.84
N THR A 184 -16.10 -24.38 -21.02
CA THR A 184 -17.09 -25.41 -20.66
C THR A 184 -16.80 -26.11 -19.33
N ASN A 185 -15.53 -26.18 -18.91
CA ASN A 185 -15.11 -26.89 -17.72
C ASN A 185 -13.93 -26.19 -17.02
N THR A 186 -13.90 -26.27 -15.69
CA THR A 186 -12.76 -25.85 -14.85
C THR A 186 -12.45 -26.95 -13.84
N SER A 187 -11.18 -27.28 -13.66
CA SER A 187 -10.72 -28.24 -12.65
C SER A 187 -9.76 -27.57 -11.66
N ASP A 188 -9.84 -27.96 -10.39
CA ASP A 188 -8.88 -27.54 -9.35
C ASP A 188 -8.08 -28.78 -8.92
N SER A 189 -6.76 -28.72 -9.12
CA SER A 189 -5.84 -29.79 -8.76
C SER A 189 -5.67 -29.98 -7.25
N ARG A 190 -6.25 -29.10 -6.42
CA ARG A 190 -6.14 -29.14 -4.95
C ARG A 190 -7.29 -29.84 -4.24
N ARG A 191 -8.25 -30.44 -4.97
CA ARG A 191 -9.19 -31.41 -4.40
C ARG A 191 -8.56 -32.80 -4.43
N ILE A 192 -7.89 -33.16 -3.32
CA ILE A 192 -7.60 -34.55 -2.95
C ILE A 192 -8.43 -34.87 -1.70
#